data_AF-A0AAQ3K883-F1
#
_entry.id   AF-A0AAQ3K883-F1
#
_cell.length_a   1.000
_cell.length_b   1.000
_cell.length_c   1.000
_cell.angle_alpha   90.00
_cell.angle_beta   90.00
_cell.angle_gamma   90.00
#
_symmetry.space_group_name_H-M   'P 1'
#
loop_
_entity.id
_entity.type
_entity.pdbx_description
1 polymer ?
#
loop_
_entity_poly.entity_id
_entity_poly.type
_entity_poly.pdbx_seq_one_letter_code
_entity_poly.pdbx_strand_id
1 'polypeptide(L)'
;MASIAMTSSFSLVAISILALLLCNVKATVETQGSECDAMSFIDEDIGNCRRLRTLGAELGWRYNMSVPNVTVDIVFGAKPEEEGGWIAWGLNPGKRPQMVGTRALIAFMGANGTVEVLTYNVTADAKHGCKLRPSAIEIKVENARANYSAKTGAITMSARLSLDPSSYNITNLKHVWQVGSCVIDRVPLMHALRLKSFDSFEKIDLTSARGFMHRGLTMQRYAHGILSVIGWGILLPMGVIFKRYSKVCESEGSCGSAAVIKRQRMWFMVHVAFQMSAYTVGATAWGIGIALMSNSRHFKTFKGHRNIGIIIFCLATLQMTALCLKPVTKEKDKGKFDSRRKWNVYHHLVGYTLIILAIVNILKGFAILQPPYAWKWIYVAVLATLACVALGLEIASWAADRSGRTADGVRVVAVGKTKPTTLIRSLYDAGHRCFGENYAQELVDKAPQLPSDIGWHFIGHLQSNKVKSLLAAVPNLDMIESVDSEKIASHLNRAVASLGRNPLKVLVQVNTSGEESKSGVEPARCLELAKHVKFSCPNLIFSGLMTIGMPDYTSTPENFRALWNCRADVCSALVVPEKQYELSMGMSGDFEKAIEMGSTNVRIGSTIFGPREYPKKNQPID
;
A
#
# COMPACT_ATOMS: atom_id res chain seq x y z
N MET A 1 -5.53 -3.90 -22.01
CA MET A 1 -6.54 -4.67 -21.25
C MET A 1 -5.92 -5.68 -20.27
N ALA A 2 -4.66 -6.12 -20.46
CA ALA A 2 -3.97 -7.04 -19.55
C ALA A 2 -3.71 -6.51 -18.12
N SER A 3 -3.55 -5.18 -17.93
CA SER A 3 -3.24 -4.60 -16.60
C SER A 3 -4.46 -4.44 -15.68
N ILE A 4 -5.68 -4.31 -16.24
CA ILE A 4 -6.93 -4.23 -15.46
C ILE A 4 -7.35 -5.63 -14.95
N ALA A 5 -7.03 -6.68 -15.70
CA ALA A 5 -7.28 -8.06 -15.30
C ALA A 5 -6.45 -8.47 -14.06
N MET A 6 -5.21 -7.99 -13.91
CA MET A 6 -4.41 -8.31 -12.71
C MET A 6 -4.99 -7.67 -11.43
N THR A 7 -5.55 -6.45 -11.51
CA THR A 7 -6.10 -5.77 -10.33
C THR A 7 -7.44 -6.33 -9.85
N SER A 8 -8.28 -6.83 -10.76
CA SER A 8 -9.51 -7.54 -10.39
C SER A 8 -9.19 -8.91 -9.80
N SER A 9 -8.19 -9.62 -10.34
CA SER A 9 -7.72 -10.90 -9.79
C SER A 9 -7.16 -10.78 -8.37
N PHE A 10 -6.37 -9.76 -8.04
CA PHE A 10 -5.84 -9.57 -6.68
C PHE A 10 -6.94 -9.21 -5.66
N SER A 11 -7.93 -8.40 -6.06
CA SER A 11 -9.05 -8.03 -5.20
C SER A 11 -10.00 -9.21 -4.98
N LEU A 12 -10.27 -10.01 -6.03
CA LEU A 12 -11.04 -11.24 -5.93
C LEU A 12 -10.32 -12.31 -5.12
N VAL A 13 -9.01 -12.50 -5.29
CA VAL A 13 -8.21 -13.44 -4.50
C VAL A 13 -8.17 -13.02 -3.02
N ALA A 14 -8.02 -11.73 -2.72
CA ALA A 14 -8.08 -11.24 -1.34
C ALA A 14 -9.47 -11.41 -0.71
N ILE A 15 -10.55 -11.18 -1.46
CA ILE A 15 -11.94 -11.39 -1.02
C ILE A 15 -12.25 -12.90 -0.89
N SER A 16 -11.72 -13.74 -1.76
CA SER A 16 -11.85 -15.21 -1.70
C SER A 16 -11.05 -15.81 -0.54
N ILE A 17 -9.85 -15.29 -0.25
CA ILE A 17 -9.08 -15.66 0.95
C ILE A 17 -9.80 -15.17 2.22
N LEU A 18 -10.40 -13.98 2.19
CA LEU A 18 -11.23 -13.45 3.28
C LEU A 18 -12.50 -14.29 3.50
N ALA A 19 -13.16 -14.74 2.42
CA ALA A 19 -14.31 -15.63 2.49
C ALA A 19 -13.91 -17.04 2.96
N LEU A 20 -12.75 -17.57 2.55
CA LEU A 20 -12.20 -18.85 3.03
C LEU A 20 -11.76 -18.81 4.51
N LEU A 21 -11.23 -17.67 4.98
CA LEU A 21 -10.91 -17.44 6.39
C LEU A 21 -12.17 -17.27 7.26
N LEU A 22 -13.24 -16.69 6.72
CA LEU A 22 -14.51 -16.52 7.43
C LEU A 22 -15.40 -17.78 7.37
N CYS A 23 -15.33 -18.58 6.29
CA CYS A 23 -16.10 -19.81 6.14
C CYS A 23 -15.58 -20.99 6.97
N ASN A 24 -14.30 -20.99 7.38
CA ASN A 24 -13.72 -22.07 8.19
C ASN A 24 -13.97 -21.95 9.71
N VAL A 25 -14.84 -21.04 10.16
CA VAL A 25 -15.21 -20.94 11.59
C VAL A 25 -16.67 -21.34 11.79
N LYS A 26 -17.04 -22.54 11.34
CA LYS A 26 -18.17 -23.28 11.91
C LYS A 26 -17.64 -24.49 12.65
N ALA A 27 -17.59 -24.40 13.97
CA ALA A 27 -17.68 -25.56 14.84
C ALA A 27 -17.95 -25.10 16.27
N THR A 28 -19.10 -25.49 16.80
CA THR A 28 -19.26 -25.83 18.22
C THR A 28 -18.14 -26.79 18.62
N VAL A 29 -16.97 -26.28 19.03
CA VAL A 29 -16.05 -26.99 19.93
C VAL A 29 -16.82 -27.41 21.19
N GLU A 30 -17.36 -28.61 21.15
CA GLU A 30 -17.65 -29.42 22.33
C GLU A 30 -16.29 -29.86 22.88
N THR A 31 -15.93 -29.37 24.05
CA THR A 31 -14.79 -29.94 24.78
C THR A 31 -15.36 -31.04 25.68
N GLN A 32 -15.24 -32.30 25.24
CA GLN A 32 -15.35 -33.44 26.16
C GLN A 32 -14.14 -33.43 27.10
N GLY A 33 -14.35 -33.92 28.33
CA GLY A 33 -13.40 -33.84 29.44
C GLY A 33 -12.02 -34.36 29.08
N SER A 34 -11.01 -33.51 29.23
CA SER A 34 -9.61 -33.91 29.27
C SER A 34 -9.25 -34.32 30.71
N GLU A 35 -8.39 -35.34 30.87
CA GLU A 35 -7.76 -35.70 32.14
C GLU A 35 -7.20 -34.46 32.86
N CYS A 36 -7.46 -34.38 34.16
CA CYS A 36 -6.97 -33.31 35.03
C CYS A 36 -5.61 -33.72 35.63
N ASP A 37 -4.52 -33.42 34.93
CA ASP A 37 -3.17 -33.81 35.35
C ASP A 37 -2.66 -33.06 36.59
N ALA A 38 -3.15 -31.85 36.87
CA ALA A 38 -2.61 -31.00 37.94
C ALA A 38 -3.29 -31.18 39.31
N MET A 39 -4.33 -32.03 39.40
CA MET A 39 -5.16 -32.23 40.59
C MET A 39 -4.78 -33.43 41.47
N SER A 40 -3.68 -34.13 41.20
CA SER A 40 -3.24 -35.35 41.92
C SER A 40 -2.87 -35.18 43.41
N PHE A 41 -3.25 -34.06 44.04
CA PHE A 41 -2.75 -33.63 45.35
C PHE A 41 -3.81 -33.57 46.46
N ILE A 42 -5.06 -33.95 46.19
CA ILE A 42 -6.06 -34.19 47.23
C ILE A 42 -6.73 -35.53 46.91
N ASP A 43 -6.23 -36.56 47.56
CA ASP A 43 -6.86 -37.88 47.63
C ASP A 43 -8.25 -37.73 48.26
N GLU A 44 -9.30 -37.99 47.47
CA GLU A 44 -10.69 -38.29 47.88
C GLU A 44 -11.58 -38.42 46.63
N ASP A 45 -11.43 -39.51 45.86
CA ASP A 45 -12.50 -40.07 45.00
C ASP A 45 -13.37 -39.04 44.22
N ILE A 46 -12.77 -38.05 43.54
CA ILE A 46 -13.56 -37.00 42.86
C ILE A 46 -14.13 -37.58 41.56
N GLY A 47 -15.45 -37.75 41.50
CA GLY A 47 -16.10 -38.48 40.40
C GLY A 47 -16.06 -37.78 39.04
N ASN A 48 -16.02 -36.44 38.99
CA ASN A 48 -15.94 -35.67 37.75
C ASN A 48 -14.84 -34.60 37.82
N CYS A 49 -14.11 -34.39 36.73
CA CYS A 49 -13.15 -33.30 36.62
C CYS A 49 -13.13 -32.66 35.24
N ARG A 50 -12.77 -31.37 35.19
CA ARG A 50 -12.61 -30.61 33.96
C ARG A 50 -11.58 -29.50 34.08
N ARG A 51 -10.72 -29.39 33.07
CA ARG A 51 -9.86 -28.22 32.86
C ARG A 51 -10.66 -27.02 32.35
N LEU A 52 -10.57 -25.90 33.05
CA LEU A 52 -11.22 -24.66 32.69
C LEU A 52 -10.43 -23.92 31.60
N ARG A 53 -11.14 -23.12 30.80
CA ARG A 53 -10.61 -22.52 29.58
C ARG A 53 -9.52 -21.46 29.82
N THR A 54 -9.55 -20.79 30.97
CA THR A 54 -8.69 -19.64 31.26
C THR A 54 -7.96 -19.82 32.58
N LEU A 55 -6.84 -19.09 32.71
CA LEU A 55 -5.99 -19.06 33.89
C LEU A 55 -5.36 -20.41 34.27
N GLY A 56 -5.40 -21.41 33.39
CA GLY A 56 -4.86 -22.75 33.67
C GLY A 56 -5.56 -23.42 34.85
N ALA A 57 -6.80 -23.01 35.14
CA ALA A 57 -7.55 -23.51 36.27
C ALA A 57 -8.20 -24.86 35.95
N GLU A 58 -8.39 -25.68 36.97
CA GLU A 58 -9.04 -26.98 36.90
C GLU A 58 -10.15 -27.03 37.97
N LEU A 59 -11.24 -27.73 37.67
CA LEU A 59 -12.37 -27.92 38.59
C LEU A 59 -12.75 -29.39 38.62
N GLY A 60 -12.65 -29.99 39.80
CA GLY A 60 -13.18 -31.30 40.16
C GLY A 60 -14.43 -31.15 41.01
N TRP A 61 -15.40 -32.04 40.85
CA TRP A 61 -16.58 -32.06 41.70
C TRP A 61 -17.19 -33.45 41.84
N ARG A 62 -17.91 -33.61 42.95
CA ARG A 62 -18.83 -34.70 43.24
C ARG A 62 -20.08 -34.08 43.82
N TYR A 63 -21.25 -34.58 43.44
CA TYR A 63 -22.50 -34.11 44.02
C TYR A 63 -23.31 -35.27 44.56
N ASN A 64 -24.04 -35.01 45.64
CA ASN A 64 -25.03 -35.92 46.19
C ASN A 64 -26.34 -35.14 46.36
N MET A 65 -27.43 -35.70 45.81
CA MET A 65 -28.75 -35.10 45.90
C MET A 65 -29.45 -35.67 47.14
N SER A 66 -29.53 -34.87 48.21
CA SER A 66 -30.23 -35.22 49.45
C SER A 66 -31.31 -34.18 49.73
N VAL A 67 -32.52 -34.39 49.21
CA VAL A 67 -33.64 -33.43 49.37
C VAL A 67 -33.84 -33.11 50.86
N PRO A 68 -33.84 -31.82 51.28
CA PRO A 68 -34.03 -30.60 50.48
C PRO A 68 -32.77 -29.92 49.92
N ASN A 69 -31.55 -30.32 50.29
CA ASN A 69 -30.31 -29.61 49.94
C ASN A 69 -29.39 -30.44 49.05
N VAL A 70 -28.76 -29.83 48.04
CA VAL A 70 -27.76 -30.52 47.23
C VAL A 70 -26.38 -30.28 47.84
N THR A 71 -25.70 -31.35 48.24
CA THR A 71 -24.32 -31.27 48.72
C THR A 71 -23.37 -31.47 47.56
N VAL A 72 -22.45 -30.53 47.36
CA VAL A 72 -21.44 -30.57 46.30
C VAL A 72 -20.06 -30.48 46.93
N ASP A 73 -19.26 -31.54 46.78
CA ASP A 73 -17.85 -31.54 47.11
C ASP A 73 -17.09 -31.01 45.90
N ILE A 74 -16.32 -29.95 46.09
CA ILE A 74 -15.55 -29.30 45.04
C ILE A 74 -14.06 -29.37 45.31
N VAL A 75 -13.28 -29.46 44.25
CA VAL A 75 -11.84 -29.20 44.25
C VAL A 75 -11.53 -28.23 43.13
N PHE A 76 -10.81 -27.16 43.45
CA PHE A 76 -10.41 -26.16 42.48
C PHE A 76 -8.91 -25.92 42.58
N GLY A 77 -8.22 -25.97 41.45
CA GLY A 77 -6.77 -25.83 41.37
C GLY A 77 -6.38 -24.81 40.32
N ALA A 78 -5.42 -23.94 40.64
CA ALA A 78 -4.83 -23.02 39.69
C ALA A 78 -3.44 -22.56 40.16
N LYS A 79 -2.62 -22.08 39.22
CA LYS A 79 -1.37 -21.40 39.55
C LYS A 79 -1.65 -19.92 39.82
N PRO A 80 -1.31 -19.36 40.99
CA PRO A 80 -1.41 -17.92 41.26
C PRO A 80 -0.49 -17.12 40.32
N GLU A 81 -0.72 -15.81 40.21
CA GLU A 81 0.05 -14.97 39.28
C GLU A 81 1.50 -14.78 39.72
N GLU A 82 1.75 -14.74 41.03
CA GLU A 82 3.07 -14.59 41.66
C GLU A 82 3.18 -15.52 42.88
N GLU A 83 4.42 -15.71 43.37
CA GLU A 83 4.68 -16.41 44.63
C GLU A 83 4.12 -15.59 45.82
N GLY A 84 3.15 -16.14 46.54
CA GLY A 84 2.34 -15.40 47.54
C GLY A 84 1.01 -14.83 47.01
N GLY A 85 0.64 -15.18 45.77
CA GLY A 85 -0.65 -14.83 45.19
C GLY A 85 -1.83 -15.65 45.71
N TRP A 86 -2.98 -15.45 45.09
CA TRP A 86 -4.25 -16.06 45.50
C TRP A 86 -4.98 -16.68 44.31
N ILE A 87 -5.82 -17.67 44.60
CA ILE A 87 -6.77 -18.24 43.66
C ILE A 87 -8.18 -18.12 44.23
N ALA A 88 -9.16 -17.90 43.37
CA ALA A 88 -10.55 -17.74 43.77
C ALA A 88 -11.48 -18.53 42.85
N TRP A 89 -12.50 -19.11 43.44
CA TRP A 89 -13.62 -19.74 42.76
C TRP A 89 -14.90 -19.39 43.50
N GLY A 90 -15.99 -19.15 42.77
CA GLY A 90 -17.24 -18.81 43.41
C GLY A 90 -18.46 -18.98 42.53
N LEU A 91 -19.62 -18.95 43.20
CA LEU A 91 -20.93 -19.12 42.58
C LEU A 91 -21.70 -17.81 42.59
N ASN A 92 -22.39 -17.52 41.48
CA ASN A 92 -23.22 -16.33 41.35
C ASN A 92 -24.71 -16.73 41.25
N PRO A 93 -25.55 -16.40 42.24
CA PRO A 93 -26.98 -16.73 42.19
C PRO A 93 -27.77 -15.87 41.19
N GLY A 94 -27.18 -14.78 40.68
CA GLY A 94 -27.85 -13.84 39.77
C GLY A 94 -28.21 -14.44 38.39
N LYS A 95 -28.83 -13.65 37.52
CA LYS A 95 -29.32 -14.11 36.19
C LYS A 95 -28.20 -14.53 35.22
N ARG A 96 -26.97 -14.05 35.41
CA ARG A 96 -25.82 -14.28 34.51
C ARG A 96 -24.55 -14.56 35.33
N PRO A 97 -23.61 -15.38 34.83
CA PRO A 97 -22.31 -15.55 35.46
C PRO A 97 -21.52 -14.23 35.37
N GLN A 98 -21.12 -13.68 36.52
CA GLN A 98 -20.37 -12.41 36.62
C GLN A 98 -19.68 -12.31 37.98
N MET A 99 -18.67 -11.43 38.12
CA MET A 99 -17.95 -11.24 39.41
C MET A 99 -18.81 -10.63 40.53
N VAL A 100 -19.65 -9.64 40.19
CA VAL A 100 -20.46 -8.92 41.20
C VAL A 100 -21.65 -9.77 41.64
N GLY A 101 -21.80 -9.96 42.95
CA GLY A 101 -22.78 -10.83 43.58
C GLY A 101 -22.27 -12.26 43.78
N THR A 102 -21.00 -12.55 43.50
CA THR A 102 -20.44 -13.90 43.66
C THR A 102 -20.14 -14.20 45.13
N ARG A 103 -20.51 -15.41 45.55
CA ARG A 103 -20.10 -16.03 46.80
C ARG A 103 -18.81 -16.81 46.52
N ALA A 104 -17.68 -16.26 46.95
CA ALA A 104 -16.36 -16.76 46.56
C ALA A 104 -15.63 -17.43 47.72
N LEU A 105 -14.89 -18.48 47.39
CA LEU A 105 -13.83 -19.06 48.19
C LEU A 105 -12.52 -18.56 47.60
N ILE A 106 -11.64 -18.03 48.45
CA ILE A 106 -10.33 -17.55 48.04
C ILE A 106 -9.28 -18.25 48.90
N ALA A 107 -8.34 -18.90 48.21
CA ALA A 107 -7.22 -19.60 48.81
C ALA A 107 -5.92 -18.82 48.56
N PHE A 108 -5.11 -18.66 49.61
CA PHE A 108 -3.86 -17.91 49.58
C PHE A 108 -2.91 -18.37 50.69
N MET A 109 -1.64 -18.05 50.58
CA MET A 109 -0.65 -18.34 51.61
C MET A 109 -0.80 -17.36 52.77
N GLY A 110 -1.09 -17.86 53.97
CA GLY A 110 -1.19 -17.05 55.19
C GLY A 110 0.19 -16.64 55.73
N ALA A 111 0.20 -15.71 56.69
CA ALA A 111 1.43 -15.20 57.31
C ALA A 111 2.27 -16.28 58.00
N ASN A 112 1.63 -17.39 58.41
CA ASN A 112 2.27 -18.52 59.08
C ASN A 112 2.84 -19.56 58.11
N GLY A 113 2.84 -19.29 56.80
CA GLY A 113 3.30 -20.22 55.76
C GLY A 113 2.29 -21.32 55.38
N THR A 114 1.16 -21.43 56.10
CA THR A 114 0.06 -22.35 55.78
C THR A 114 -0.92 -21.74 54.78
N VAL A 115 -1.47 -22.54 53.87
CA VAL A 115 -2.49 -22.05 52.93
C VAL A 115 -3.84 -21.95 53.65
N GLU A 116 -4.44 -20.75 53.63
CA GLU A 116 -5.76 -20.48 54.20
C GLU A 116 -6.82 -20.44 53.08
N VAL A 117 -8.04 -20.89 53.37
CA VAL A 117 -9.22 -20.70 52.52
C VAL A 117 -10.26 -19.92 53.29
N LEU A 118 -10.68 -18.78 52.76
CA LEU A 118 -11.70 -17.93 53.38
C LEU A 118 -12.84 -17.63 52.42
N THR A 119 -13.99 -17.26 52.98
CA THR A 119 -15.19 -16.89 52.23
C THR A 119 -15.27 -15.37 52.04
N TYR A 120 -15.75 -14.97 50.86
CA TYR A 120 -15.87 -13.57 50.47
C TYR A 120 -17.17 -13.33 49.71
N ASN A 121 -17.84 -12.24 50.06
CA ASN A 121 -19.00 -11.72 49.35
C ASN A 121 -18.55 -10.61 48.40
N VAL A 122 -18.52 -10.91 47.10
CA VAL A 122 -18.03 -9.95 46.10
C VAL A 122 -19.13 -8.96 45.73
N THR A 123 -19.09 -7.77 46.32
CA THR A 123 -20.08 -6.70 46.05
C THR A 123 -19.67 -5.80 44.88
N ALA A 124 -20.58 -4.89 44.49
CA ALA A 124 -20.28 -3.88 43.47
C ALA A 124 -19.19 -2.90 43.91
N ASP A 125 -19.00 -2.71 45.22
CA ASP A 125 -18.03 -1.78 45.78
C ASP A 125 -16.59 -2.28 45.62
N ALA A 126 -16.38 -3.59 45.71
CA ALA A 126 -15.09 -4.21 45.44
C ALA A 126 -14.58 -3.88 44.02
N LYS A 127 -15.51 -3.76 43.04
CA LYS A 127 -15.19 -3.34 41.67
C LYS A 127 -14.77 -1.87 41.57
N HIS A 128 -15.15 -1.04 42.53
CA HIS A 128 -14.79 0.38 42.60
C HIS A 128 -13.57 0.65 43.49
N GLY A 129 -12.85 -0.39 43.91
CA GLY A 129 -11.59 -0.28 44.64
C GLY A 129 -11.73 -0.40 46.16
N CYS A 130 -12.92 -0.71 46.69
CA CYS A 130 -13.08 -1.01 48.10
C CYS A 130 -12.38 -2.34 48.45
N LYS A 131 -11.76 -2.38 49.65
CA LYS A 131 -11.04 -3.57 50.14
C LYS A 131 -12.01 -4.74 50.33
N LEU A 132 -11.76 -5.86 49.63
CA LEU A 132 -12.56 -7.08 49.76
C LEU A 132 -12.10 -7.86 51.01
N ARG A 133 -12.81 -7.70 52.13
CA ARG A 133 -12.50 -8.40 53.38
C ARG A 133 -13.23 -9.74 53.48
N PRO A 134 -12.70 -10.72 54.24
CA PRO A 134 -13.41 -11.96 54.53
C PRO A 134 -14.79 -11.68 55.13
N SER A 135 -15.80 -12.40 54.68
CA SER A 135 -17.19 -12.18 55.08
C SER A 135 -18.00 -13.47 54.95
N ALA A 136 -18.93 -13.70 55.87
CA ALA A 136 -19.87 -14.81 55.76
C ALA A 136 -20.65 -14.74 54.43
N ILE A 137 -20.89 -15.91 53.85
CA ILE A 137 -21.68 -16.09 52.63
C ILE A 137 -22.89 -16.98 52.94
N GLU A 138 -23.95 -16.85 52.16
CA GLU A 138 -25.19 -17.62 52.34
C GLU A 138 -25.01 -19.13 52.12
N ILE A 139 -23.96 -19.53 51.39
CA ILE A 139 -23.65 -20.94 51.14
C ILE A 139 -22.96 -21.53 52.37
N LYS A 140 -23.49 -22.63 52.91
CA LYS A 140 -22.83 -23.37 53.99
C LYS A 140 -21.59 -24.08 53.42
N VAL A 141 -20.42 -23.72 53.94
CA VAL A 141 -19.12 -24.30 53.53
C VAL A 141 -18.57 -25.13 54.68
N GLU A 142 -18.32 -26.40 54.44
CA GLU A 142 -17.75 -27.36 55.39
C GLU A 142 -16.44 -27.94 54.85
N ASN A 143 -15.56 -28.39 55.75
CA ASN A 143 -14.29 -29.04 55.40
C ASN A 143 -13.43 -28.27 54.38
N ALA A 144 -13.45 -26.93 54.43
CA ALA A 144 -12.62 -26.11 53.56
C ALA A 144 -11.12 -26.31 53.88
N ARG A 145 -10.35 -26.79 52.90
CA ARG A 145 -8.91 -27.03 53.01
C ARG A 145 -8.22 -26.49 51.77
N ALA A 146 -6.96 -26.09 51.90
CA ALA A 146 -6.11 -25.83 50.75
C ALA A 146 -4.69 -26.33 50.95
N ASN A 147 -4.03 -26.62 49.84
CA ASN A 147 -2.66 -27.08 49.79
C ASN A 147 -1.89 -26.30 48.71
N TYR A 148 -0.58 -26.17 48.91
CA TYR A 148 0.34 -25.54 47.96
C TYR A 148 1.37 -26.56 47.54
N SER A 149 1.53 -26.75 46.23
CA SER A 149 2.54 -27.65 45.68
C SER A 149 3.78 -26.86 45.28
N ALA A 150 4.87 -27.02 46.03
CA ALA A 150 6.15 -26.39 45.70
C ALA A 150 6.73 -26.85 44.34
N LYS A 151 6.35 -28.05 43.87
CA LYS A 151 6.80 -28.60 42.58
C LYS A 151 6.18 -27.89 41.38
N THR A 152 4.88 -27.57 41.45
CA THR A 152 4.15 -26.94 40.33
C THR A 152 3.91 -25.44 40.54
N GLY A 153 4.04 -24.98 41.78
CA GLY A 153 3.65 -23.64 42.23
C GLY A 153 2.13 -23.43 42.26
N ALA A 154 1.33 -24.51 42.18
CA ALA A 154 -0.13 -24.42 42.17
C ALA A 154 -0.73 -24.45 43.58
N ILE A 155 -1.84 -23.75 43.76
CA ILE A 155 -2.69 -23.86 44.95
C ILE A 155 -3.89 -24.73 44.57
N THR A 156 -4.27 -25.66 45.44
CA THR A 156 -5.51 -26.42 45.34
C THR A 156 -6.36 -26.15 46.57
N MET A 157 -7.67 -25.98 46.40
CA MET A 157 -8.62 -25.88 47.51
C MET A 157 -9.74 -26.88 47.34
N SER A 158 -10.17 -27.48 48.44
CA SER A 158 -11.34 -28.36 48.52
C SER A 158 -12.33 -27.83 49.54
N ALA A 159 -13.63 -28.04 49.28
CA ALA A 159 -14.69 -27.68 50.21
C ALA A 159 -15.98 -28.46 49.90
N ARG A 160 -16.77 -28.72 50.94
CA ARG A 160 -18.13 -29.23 50.83
C ARG A 160 -19.13 -28.07 50.90
N LEU A 161 -19.98 -27.95 49.89
CA LEU A 161 -20.98 -26.89 49.77
C LEU A 161 -22.38 -27.46 49.92
N SER A 162 -23.21 -26.87 50.79
CA SER A 162 -24.65 -27.12 50.77
C SER A 162 -25.35 -26.04 49.95
N LEU A 163 -25.90 -26.43 48.80
CA LEU A 163 -26.57 -25.55 47.85
C LEU A 163 -28.08 -25.67 47.99
N ASP A 164 -28.75 -24.53 48.13
CA ASP A 164 -30.21 -24.42 48.03
C ASP A 164 -30.63 -24.49 46.55
N PRO A 165 -31.42 -25.51 46.13
CA PRO A 165 -31.91 -25.65 44.76
C PRO A 165 -32.69 -24.45 44.22
N SER A 166 -33.29 -23.63 45.10
CA SER A 166 -34.04 -22.42 44.68
C SER A 166 -33.13 -21.35 44.07
N SER A 167 -31.89 -21.28 44.56
CA SER A 167 -30.89 -20.26 44.18
C SER A 167 -29.79 -20.81 43.28
N TYR A 168 -29.46 -22.10 43.42
CA TYR A 168 -28.35 -22.75 42.72
C TYR A 168 -28.83 -24.02 42.00
N ASN A 169 -29.09 -23.91 40.70
CA ASN A 169 -29.44 -25.05 39.85
C ASN A 169 -28.17 -25.75 39.36
N ILE A 170 -27.97 -27.02 39.75
CA ILE A 170 -26.77 -27.82 39.41
C ILE A 170 -26.62 -28.13 37.92
N THR A 171 -27.69 -28.09 37.12
CA THR A 171 -27.61 -28.26 35.66
C THR A 171 -27.30 -26.95 34.93
N ASN A 172 -27.31 -25.82 35.64
CA ASN A 172 -27.09 -24.49 35.08
C ASN A 172 -26.39 -23.59 36.11
N LEU A 173 -25.32 -24.11 36.69
CA LEU A 173 -24.60 -23.45 37.77
C LEU A 173 -23.70 -22.37 37.19
N LYS A 174 -23.79 -21.15 37.72
CA LYS A 174 -23.02 -20.00 37.23
C LYS A 174 -21.82 -19.82 38.13
N HIS A 175 -20.65 -20.20 37.63
CA HIS A 175 -19.41 -20.08 38.39
C HIS A 175 -18.46 -19.06 37.77
N VAL A 176 -17.54 -18.57 38.58
CA VAL A 176 -16.54 -17.58 38.21
C VAL A 176 -15.25 -17.92 38.96
N TRP A 177 -14.12 -17.75 38.30
CA TRP A 177 -12.82 -17.99 38.91
C TRP A 177 -11.84 -16.86 38.61
N GLN A 178 -10.84 -16.68 39.47
CA GLN A 178 -9.75 -15.73 39.26
C GLN A 178 -8.46 -16.21 39.91
N VAL A 179 -7.35 -15.63 39.47
CA VAL A 179 -6.06 -15.70 40.15
C VAL A 179 -5.54 -14.28 40.30
N GLY A 180 -4.77 -14.03 41.35
CA GLY A 180 -4.10 -12.74 41.58
C GLY A 180 -2.72 -12.91 42.20
N SER A 181 -2.00 -11.80 42.30
CA SER A 181 -0.57 -11.78 42.62
C SER A 181 -0.24 -11.66 44.10
N CYS A 182 -1.11 -11.09 44.92
CA CYS A 182 -0.77 -10.80 46.32
C CYS A 182 -2.01 -10.65 47.22
N VAL A 183 -1.85 -10.99 48.49
CA VAL A 183 -2.81 -10.77 49.58
C VAL A 183 -2.12 -9.98 50.68
N ILE A 184 -2.80 -8.97 51.23
CA ILE A 184 -2.33 -8.18 52.37
C ILE A 184 -3.41 -8.24 53.45
N ASP A 185 -3.07 -8.68 54.66
CA ASP A 185 -4.00 -8.77 55.79
C ASP A 185 -5.31 -9.51 55.45
N ARG A 186 -5.20 -10.67 54.78
CA ARG A 186 -6.35 -11.45 54.27
C ARG A 186 -7.26 -10.67 53.31
N VAL A 187 -6.75 -9.61 52.68
CA VAL A 187 -7.44 -8.86 51.62
C VAL A 187 -6.71 -9.15 50.30
N PRO A 188 -7.34 -9.89 49.37
CA PRO A 188 -6.75 -10.11 48.05
C PRO A 188 -6.65 -8.78 47.29
N LEU A 189 -5.45 -8.47 46.76
CA LEU A 189 -5.29 -7.34 45.86
C LEU A 189 -6.02 -7.60 44.55
N MET A 190 -6.48 -6.53 43.92
CA MET A 190 -7.15 -6.60 42.62
C MET A 190 -6.24 -7.27 41.59
N HIS A 191 -6.72 -8.36 40.99
CA HIS A 191 -5.99 -9.10 39.97
C HIS A 191 -5.79 -8.26 38.69
N ALA A 192 -4.84 -8.66 37.86
CA ALA A 192 -4.63 -8.03 36.55
C ALA A 192 -5.89 -8.13 35.67
N LEU A 193 -6.28 -7.02 35.04
CA LEU A 193 -7.47 -6.93 34.19
C LEU A 193 -7.17 -7.37 32.74
N ARG A 194 -6.83 -8.65 32.56
CA ARG A 194 -6.55 -9.27 31.24
C ARG A 194 -7.79 -9.94 30.65
N LEU A 195 -7.79 -10.19 29.33
CA LEU A 195 -8.92 -10.89 28.67
C LEU A 195 -9.19 -12.26 29.27
N LYS A 196 -8.14 -13.03 29.62
CA LYS A 196 -8.29 -14.34 30.27
C LYS A 196 -9.09 -14.24 31.56
N SER A 197 -8.85 -13.21 32.38
CA SER A 197 -9.62 -12.92 33.58
C SER A 197 -11.06 -12.52 33.26
N PHE A 198 -11.29 -11.67 32.26
CA PHE A 198 -12.66 -11.32 31.86
C PHE A 198 -13.47 -12.51 31.34
N ASP A 199 -12.81 -13.53 30.81
CA ASP A 199 -13.43 -14.74 30.26
C ASP A 199 -13.48 -15.90 31.29
N SER A 200 -13.06 -15.68 32.54
CA SER A 200 -13.06 -16.68 33.61
C SER A 200 -14.44 -16.85 34.27
N PHE A 201 -15.45 -17.13 33.45
CA PHE A 201 -16.79 -17.46 33.91
C PHE A 201 -17.48 -18.37 32.88
N GLU A 202 -18.36 -19.25 33.34
CA GLU A 202 -19.25 -20.02 32.48
C GLU A 202 -20.49 -20.49 33.24
N LYS A 203 -21.44 -21.08 32.51
CA LYS A 203 -22.51 -21.89 33.08
C LYS A 203 -22.10 -23.35 32.97
N ILE A 204 -22.08 -24.09 34.06
CA ILE A 204 -21.71 -25.51 34.07
C ILE A 204 -22.91 -26.37 34.48
N ASP A 205 -23.09 -27.47 33.75
CA ASP A 205 -23.96 -28.57 34.15
C ASP A 205 -23.10 -29.62 34.86
N LEU A 206 -23.30 -29.74 36.18
CA LEU A 206 -22.54 -30.69 37.01
C LEU A 206 -22.91 -32.14 36.75
N THR A 207 -24.04 -32.42 36.09
CA THR A 207 -24.48 -33.79 35.78
C THR A 207 -23.87 -34.31 34.49
N SER A 208 -23.72 -33.44 33.48
CA SER A 208 -23.18 -33.79 32.18
C SER A 208 -21.72 -33.34 31.95
N ALA A 209 -21.14 -32.64 32.94
CA ALA A 209 -19.85 -31.96 32.86
C ALA A 209 -19.72 -30.92 31.73
N ARG A 210 -20.83 -30.52 31.10
CA ARG A 210 -20.83 -29.58 29.98
C ARG A 210 -20.82 -28.13 30.45
N GLY A 211 -19.92 -27.35 29.87
CA GLY A 211 -19.88 -25.89 30.02
C GLY A 211 -20.59 -25.20 28.85
N PHE A 212 -21.52 -24.30 29.17
CA PHE A 212 -22.24 -23.48 28.20
C PHE A 212 -21.76 -22.02 28.31
N MET A 213 -21.31 -21.46 27.18
CA MET A 213 -20.78 -20.09 27.13
C MET A 213 -21.25 -19.33 25.89
N HIS A 214 -21.30 -18.01 26.01
CA HIS A 214 -21.65 -17.08 24.94
C HIS A 214 -20.46 -16.89 23.97
N ARG A 215 -20.35 -17.74 22.94
CA ARG A 215 -19.28 -17.70 21.90
C ARG A 215 -19.15 -16.38 21.13
N GLY A 216 -20.22 -15.57 21.10
CA GLY A 216 -20.27 -14.33 20.34
C GLY A 216 -19.14 -13.36 20.67
N LEU A 217 -18.76 -13.24 21.95
CA LEU A 217 -17.75 -12.26 22.39
C LEU A 217 -16.34 -12.60 21.88
N THR A 218 -15.92 -13.86 21.97
CA THR A 218 -14.61 -14.28 21.44
C THR A 218 -14.55 -14.08 19.93
N MET A 219 -15.59 -14.50 19.20
CA MET A 219 -15.65 -14.34 17.75
C MET A 219 -15.63 -12.86 17.33
N GLN A 220 -16.38 -12.01 18.04
CA GLN A 220 -16.39 -10.56 17.79
C GLN A 220 -15.01 -9.93 18.01
N ARG A 221 -14.24 -10.35 19.03
CA ARG A 221 -12.88 -9.85 19.26
C ARG A 221 -11.94 -10.21 18.11
N TYR A 222 -11.98 -11.46 17.63
CA TYR A 222 -11.20 -11.88 16.47
C TYR A 222 -11.62 -11.16 15.19
N ALA A 223 -12.93 -11.06 14.94
CA ALA A 223 -13.45 -10.33 13.78
C ALA A 223 -13.03 -8.86 13.79
N HIS A 224 -13.16 -8.17 14.93
CA HIS A 224 -12.67 -6.80 15.11
C HIS A 224 -11.17 -6.68 14.79
N GLY A 225 -10.34 -7.59 15.31
CA GLY A 225 -8.89 -7.60 15.08
C GLY A 225 -8.52 -7.82 13.61
N ILE A 226 -9.08 -8.86 12.98
CA ILE A 226 -8.82 -9.21 11.57
C ILE A 226 -9.25 -8.08 10.64
N LEU A 227 -10.48 -7.59 10.79
CA LEU A 227 -10.98 -6.48 9.96
C LEU A 227 -10.17 -5.20 10.17
N SER A 228 -9.69 -4.94 11.39
CA SER A 228 -8.80 -3.79 11.65
C SER A 228 -7.45 -3.92 10.94
N VAL A 229 -6.85 -5.12 10.95
CA VAL A 229 -5.59 -5.41 10.24
C VAL A 229 -5.76 -5.20 8.73
N ILE A 230 -6.84 -5.73 8.15
CA ILE A 230 -7.10 -5.64 6.71
C ILE A 230 -7.42 -4.20 6.31
N GLY A 231 -8.41 -3.58 6.96
CA GLY A 231 -8.88 -2.24 6.63
C GLY A 231 -7.83 -1.17 6.89
N TRP A 232 -7.48 -0.97 8.16
CA TRP A 232 -6.58 0.10 8.58
C TRP A 232 -5.10 -0.22 8.39
N GLY A 233 -4.72 -1.50 8.53
CA GLY A 233 -3.32 -1.92 8.51
C GLY A 233 -2.73 -2.22 7.13
N ILE A 234 -3.55 -2.61 6.15
CA ILE A 234 -3.08 -3.09 4.84
C ILE A 234 -3.67 -2.25 3.69
N LEU A 235 -5.02 -2.17 3.57
CA LEU A 235 -5.68 -1.47 2.47
C LEU A 235 -5.35 0.03 2.44
N LEU A 236 -5.31 0.68 3.61
CA LEU A 236 -5.02 2.12 3.71
C LEU A 236 -3.59 2.46 3.24
N PRO A 237 -2.51 1.80 3.73
CA PRO A 237 -1.15 1.99 3.19
C PRO A 237 -1.01 1.64 1.71
N MET A 238 -1.64 0.55 1.24
CA MET A 238 -1.59 0.17 -0.18
C MET A 238 -2.16 1.27 -1.08
N GLY A 239 -3.27 1.90 -0.69
CA GLY A 239 -3.83 3.03 -1.44
C GLY A 239 -2.84 4.21 -1.54
N VAL A 240 -2.07 4.49 -0.49
CA VAL A 240 -1.05 5.56 -0.49
C VAL A 240 0.15 5.20 -1.36
N ILE A 241 0.69 3.98 -1.21
CA ILE A 241 1.81 3.47 -2.01
C ILE A 241 1.43 3.49 -3.49
N PHE A 242 0.24 2.95 -3.83
CA PHE A 242 -0.24 2.93 -5.20
C PHE A 242 -0.31 4.34 -5.79
N LYS A 243 -0.92 5.31 -5.10
CA LYS A 243 -1.00 6.70 -5.56
C LYS A 243 0.38 7.36 -5.74
N ARG A 244 1.36 7.04 -4.89
CA ARG A 244 2.71 7.64 -4.97
C ARG A 244 3.46 7.15 -6.20
N TYR A 245 3.42 5.84 -6.48
CA TYR A 245 4.25 5.25 -7.54
C TYR A 245 3.53 5.04 -8.87
N SER A 246 2.20 4.99 -8.89
CA SER A 246 1.44 5.07 -10.14
C SER A 246 1.60 6.43 -10.84
N LYS A 247 1.91 7.49 -10.07
CA LYS A 247 2.33 8.80 -10.60
C LYS A 247 3.71 8.80 -11.27
N VAL A 248 4.62 7.92 -10.85
CA VAL A 248 5.95 7.83 -11.45
C VAL A 248 5.88 7.21 -12.85
N CYS A 249 4.95 6.27 -13.05
CA CYS A 249 4.55 5.80 -14.38
C CYS A 249 3.73 6.82 -15.21
N GLU A 250 3.49 8.04 -14.72
CA GLU A 250 2.84 9.13 -15.48
C GLU A 250 3.83 10.04 -16.20
N SER A 251 5.15 9.86 -16.04
CA SER A 251 6.13 10.63 -16.84
C SER A 251 6.36 10.06 -18.25
N GLU A 252 5.55 9.08 -18.64
CA GLU A 252 5.38 8.61 -20.01
C GLU A 252 4.29 9.44 -20.73
N GLY A 253 4.71 10.43 -21.51
CA GLY A 253 4.22 10.60 -22.89
C GLY A 253 2.81 11.14 -23.09
N SER A 254 2.72 12.39 -23.57
CA SER A 254 1.61 13.01 -24.32
C SER A 254 0.53 13.74 -23.51
N CYS A 255 0.68 15.06 -23.43
CA CYS A 255 -0.43 15.97 -23.21
C CYS A 255 -1.36 15.90 -24.44
N GLY A 256 -2.45 15.12 -24.36
CA GLY A 256 -3.54 15.12 -25.34
C GLY A 256 -4.13 13.77 -25.73
N SER A 257 -3.49 12.65 -25.40
CA SER A 257 -4.01 11.31 -25.73
C SER A 257 -5.15 10.87 -24.80
N ALA A 258 -6.25 10.35 -25.36
CA ALA A 258 -7.35 9.74 -24.60
C ALA A 258 -6.87 8.59 -23.68
N ALA A 259 -5.74 7.95 -24.01
CA ALA A 259 -5.13 6.90 -23.18
C ALA A 259 -4.45 7.47 -21.92
N VAL A 260 -3.85 8.65 -21.99
CA VAL A 260 -3.23 9.35 -20.84
C VAL A 260 -4.29 9.87 -19.90
N ILE A 261 -5.37 10.46 -20.42
CA ILE A 261 -6.53 10.89 -19.63
C ILE A 261 -7.20 9.68 -18.93
N LYS A 262 -7.32 8.55 -19.64
CA LYS A 262 -7.85 7.29 -19.08
C LYS A 262 -6.95 6.74 -17.97
N ARG A 263 -5.61 6.86 -18.10
CA ARG A 263 -4.63 6.37 -17.13
C ARG A 263 -4.46 7.30 -15.91
N GLN A 264 -4.52 8.62 -16.09
CA GLN A 264 -4.62 9.61 -14.99
C GLN A 264 -5.91 9.43 -14.18
N ARG A 265 -7.04 9.10 -14.83
CA ARG A 265 -8.25 8.72 -14.11
C ARG A 265 -8.10 7.39 -13.38
N MET A 266 -7.34 6.44 -13.94
CA MET A 266 -7.19 5.11 -13.38
C MET A 266 -6.48 5.10 -12.03
N TRP A 267 -5.35 5.82 -11.86
CA TRP A 267 -4.71 5.81 -10.54
C TRP A 267 -5.59 6.44 -9.47
N PHE A 268 -6.30 7.51 -9.83
CA PHE A 268 -7.19 8.20 -8.93
C PHE A 268 -8.34 7.28 -8.53
N MET A 269 -8.94 6.57 -9.49
CA MET A 269 -9.98 5.58 -9.22
C MET A 269 -9.49 4.43 -8.35
N VAL A 270 -8.29 3.89 -8.61
CA VAL A 270 -7.72 2.78 -7.82
C VAL A 270 -7.36 3.24 -6.41
N HIS A 271 -6.75 4.42 -6.26
CA HIS A 271 -6.50 5.02 -4.95
C HIS A 271 -7.81 5.19 -4.17
N VAL A 272 -8.82 5.80 -4.79
CA VAL A 272 -10.14 5.97 -4.17
C VAL A 272 -10.74 4.62 -3.80
N ALA A 273 -10.68 3.61 -4.68
CA ALA A 273 -11.19 2.27 -4.39
C ALA A 273 -10.53 1.66 -3.14
N PHE A 274 -9.19 1.68 -3.05
CA PHE A 274 -8.49 1.22 -1.85
C PHE A 274 -8.90 1.99 -0.60
N GLN A 275 -9.01 3.32 -0.67
CA GLN A 275 -9.39 4.14 0.50
C GLN A 275 -10.85 3.93 0.93
N MET A 276 -11.78 3.79 -0.03
CA MET A 276 -13.19 3.48 0.25
C MET A 276 -13.34 2.08 0.86
N SER A 277 -12.64 1.08 0.32
CA SER A 277 -12.63 -0.28 0.88
C SER A 277 -12.02 -0.31 2.27
N ALA A 278 -10.88 0.38 2.47
CA ALA A 278 -10.23 0.49 3.77
C ALA A 278 -11.17 1.11 4.82
N TYR A 279 -11.84 2.21 4.47
CA TYR A 279 -12.79 2.88 5.35
C TYR A 279 -13.99 2.00 5.68
N THR A 280 -14.60 1.33 4.70
CA THR A 280 -15.76 0.46 4.95
C THR A 280 -15.41 -0.70 5.86
N VAL A 281 -14.34 -1.44 5.55
CA VAL A 281 -13.86 -2.57 6.39
C VAL A 281 -13.46 -2.08 7.78
N GLY A 282 -12.73 -0.96 7.84
CA GLY A 282 -12.26 -0.37 9.08
C GLY A 282 -13.38 0.21 9.96
N ALA A 283 -14.40 0.83 9.38
CA ALA A 283 -15.59 1.33 10.07
C ALA A 283 -16.43 0.17 10.62
N THR A 284 -16.51 -0.94 9.88
CA THR A 284 -17.16 -2.17 10.35
C THR A 284 -16.41 -2.73 11.56
N ALA A 285 -15.07 -2.80 11.48
CA ALA A 285 -14.23 -3.19 12.60
C ALA A 285 -14.46 -2.28 13.82
N TRP A 286 -14.49 -0.96 13.61
CA TRP A 286 -14.76 0.03 14.66
C TRP A 286 -16.14 -0.17 15.30
N GLY A 287 -17.19 -0.38 14.48
CA GLY A 287 -18.54 -0.67 14.96
C GLY A 287 -18.61 -1.93 15.83
N ILE A 288 -17.92 -3.01 15.44
CA ILE A 288 -17.77 -4.22 16.28
C ILE A 288 -17.02 -3.87 17.57
N GLY A 289 -15.99 -3.02 17.53
CA GLY A 289 -15.28 -2.52 18.70
C GLY A 289 -16.17 -1.75 19.68
N ILE A 290 -17.09 -0.91 19.18
CA ILE A 290 -18.10 -0.21 19.98
C ILE A 290 -19.13 -1.21 20.55
N ALA A 291 -19.58 -2.19 19.77
CA ALA A 291 -20.49 -3.23 20.25
C ALA A 291 -19.85 -4.10 21.34
N LEU A 292 -18.56 -4.45 21.20
CA LEU A 292 -17.78 -5.09 22.24
C LEU A 292 -17.71 -4.20 23.49
N MET A 293 -17.61 -2.88 23.31
CA MET A 293 -17.56 -1.92 24.40
C MET A 293 -18.89 -1.73 25.14
N SER A 294 -20.04 -1.80 24.45
CA SER A 294 -21.37 -1.71 25.08
C SER A 294 -21.78 -3.01 25.76
N ASN A 295 -21.45 -4.16 25.15
CA ASN A 295 -21.83 -5.47 25.67
C ASN A 295 -20.90 -6.00 26.76
N SER A 296 -19.69 -5.44 26.88
CA SER A 296 -18.71 -5.89 27.86
C SER A 296 -18.27 -4.73 28.76
N ARG A 297 -18.19 -4.96 30.07
CA ARG A 297 -17.73 -3.97 31.07
C ARG A 297 -16.24 -3.57 30.91
N HIS A 298 -15.63 -3.89 29.76
CA HIS A 298 -14.25 -3.58 29.38
C HIS A 298 -14.03 -2.09 29.08
N PHE A 299 -15.11 -1.29 29.06
CA PHE A 299 -15.12 0.14 28.81
C PHE A 299 -14.01 0.91 29.56
N LYS A 300 -13.70 0.57 30.81
CA LYS A 300 -12.70 1.30 31.61
C LYS A 300 -11.28 0.75 31.53
N THR A 301 -11.07 -0.45 30.99
CA THR A 301 -9.81 -1.19 31.13
C THR A 301 -8.82 -0.86 30.02
N PHE A 302 -9.24 -0.92 28.75
CA PHE A 302 -8.33 -0.75 27.61
C PHE A 302 -8.39 0.67 27.01
N LYS A 303 -8.26 1.70 27.87
CA LYS A 303 -8.43 3.12 27.50
C LYS A 303 -7.53 3.53 26.34
N GLY A 304 -6.28 3.09 26.32
CA GLY A 304 -5.32 3.45 25.26
C GLY A 304 -5.74 2.98 23.87
N HIS A 305 -6.00 1.68 23.70
CA HIS A 305 -6.44 1.11 22.41
C HIS A 305 -7.78 1.70 21.95
N ARG A 306 -8.70 1.91 22.90
CA ARG A 306 -9.99 2.55 22.62
C ARG A 306 -9.82 3.99 22.11
N ASN A 307 -9.10 4.82 22.86
CA ASN A 307 -8.99 6.24 22.54
C ASN A 307 -8.28 6.43 21.20
N ILE A 308 -7.21 5.68 20.94
CA ILE A 308 -6.54 5.69 19.63
C ILE A 308 -7.50 5.20 18.54
N GLY A 309 -8.26 4.13 18.77
CA GLY A 309 -9.27 3.63 17.82
C GLY A 309 -10.36 4.66 17.46
N ILE A 310 -10.83 5.44 18.43
CA ILE A 310 -11.79 6.55 18.19
C ILE A 310 -11.12 7.66 17.36
N ILE A 311 -9.89 8.04 17.71
CA ILE A 311 -9.13 9.05 16.95
C ILE A 311 -8.94 8.61 15.50
N ILE A 312 -8.55 7.35 15.27
CA ILE A 312 -8.41 6.78 13.91
C ILE A 312 -9.72 6.90 13.16
N PHE A 313 -10.85 6.48 13.75
CA PHE A 313 -12.15 6.57 13.09
C PHE A 313 -12.51 8.01 12.74
N CYS A 314 -12.36 8.96 13.67
CA CYS A 314 -12.63 10.38 13.42
C CYS A 314 -11.75 10.95 12.29
N LEU A 315 -10.45 10.69 12.33
CA LEU A 315 -9.52 11.16 11.30
C LEU A 315 -9.77 10.50 9.94
N ALA A 316 -10.18 9.23 9.91
CA ALA A 316 -10.51 8.52 8.69
C ALA A 316 -11.79 9.08 8.07
N THR A 317 -12.84 9.32 8.87
CA THR A 317 -14.07 9.98 8.42
C THR A 317 -13.78 11.38 7.89
N LEU A 318 -12.93 12.14 8.59
CA LEU A 318 -12.46 13.44 8.14
C LEU A 318 -11.75 13.31 6.78
N GLN A 319 -10.90 12.31 6.58
CA GLN A 319 -10.29 12.05 5.26
C GLN A 319 -11.28 11.74 4.15
N MET A 320 -12.40 11.07 4.43
CA MET A 320 -13.42 10.82 3.42
C MET A 320 -14.04 12.13 2.92
N THR A 321 -14.16 13.16 3.78
CA THR A 321 -14.62 14.49 3.35
C THR A 321 -13.64 15.17 2.38
N ALA A 322 -12.37 14.77 2.35
CA ALA A 322 -11.38 15.30 1.41
C ALA A 322 -11.77 15.03 -0.04
N LEU A 323 -12.50 13.94 -0.32
CA LEU A 323 -13.04 13.64 -1.65
C LEU A 323 -14.10 14.67 -2.08
N CYS A 324 -15.01 15.02 -1.17
CA CYS A 324 -16.10 15.97 -1.41
C CYS A 324 -15.61 17.42 -1.50
N LEU A 325 -14.60 17.77 -0.69
CA LEU A 325 -14.09 19.14 -0.56
C LEU A 325 -12.89 19.43 -1.47
N LYS A 326 -12.56 18.53 -2.41
CA LYS A 326 -11.44 18.70 -3.33
C LYS A 326 -11.69 19.94 -4.22
N PRO A 327 -10.89 21.01 -4.10
CA PRO A 327 -11.16 22.24 -4.87
C PRO A 327 -10.91 22.00 -6.36
N VAL A 328 -11.88 22.41 -7.20
CA VAL A 328 -11.81 22.36 -8.66
C VAL A 328 -11.02 23.58 -9.15
N THR A 329 -9.91 23.33 -9.87
CA THR A 329 -9.15 24.39 -10.53
C THR A 329 -9.87 24.81 -11.82
N LYS A 330 -10.57 25.95 -11.80
CA LYS A 330 -11.01 26.65 -13.00
C LYS A 330 -9.99 27.75 -13.35
N GLU A 331 -9.75 27.94 -14.64
CA GLU A 331 -8.71 28.81 -15.23
C GLU A 331 -8.82 30.31 -14.87
N LYS A 332 -9.93 30.75 -14.25
CA LYS A 332 -10.21 32.16 -13.93
C LYS A 332 -9.77 32.66 -12.55
N ASP A 333 -9.26 31.83 -11.65
CA ASP A 333 -8.99 32.24 -10.26
C ASP A 333 -7.49 32.20 -9.89
N LYS A 334 -6.72 33.20 -10.29
CA LYS A 334 -5.30 33.38 -9.87
C LYS A 334 -5.10 33.53 -8.35
N GLY A 335 -6.18 33.72 -7.56
CA GLY A 335 -6.16 33.75 -6.09
C GLY A 335 -6.35 32.40 -5.37
N LYS A 336 -6.71 31.30 -6.08
CA LYS A 336 -7.06 29.99 -5.47
C LYS A 336 -5.91 29.00 -5.30
N PHE A 337 -4.67 29.41 -5.59
CA PHE A 337 -3.48 28.56 -5.42
C PHE A 337 -3.27 28.12 -3.95
N ASP A 338 -3.62 28.99 -2.99
CA ASP A 338 -3.45 28.75 -1.56
C ASP A 338 -4.41 27.67 -1.01
N SER A 339 -5.67 27.64 -1.47
CA SER A 339 -6.66 26.65 -1.01
C SER A 339 -6.32 25.22 -1.46
N ARG A 340 -5.75 25.04 -2.66
CA ARG A 340 -5.31 23.71 -3.12
C ARG A 340 -4.09 23.22 -2.34
N ARG A 341 -3.16 24.13 -2.03
CA ARG A 341 -1.97 23.84 -1.22
C ARG A 341 -2.38 23.44 0.21
N LYS A 342 -3.27 24.21 0.85
CA LYS A 342 -3.84 23.89 2.17
C LYS A 342 -4.54 22.53 2.19
N TRP A 343 -5.34 22.23 1.17
CA TRP A 343 -5.99 20.92 1.03
C TRP A 343 -4.96 19.77 0.91
N ASN A 344 -3.90 19.94 0.11
CA ASN A 344 -2.84 18.92 -0.03
C ASN A 344 -2.12 18.68 1.30
N VAL A 345 -1.78 19.75 2.04
CA VAL A 345 -1.12 19.64 3.36
C VAL A 345 -2.00 18.88 4.33
N TYR A 346 -3.27 19.30 4.46
CA TYR A 346 -4.27 18.62 5.28
C TYR A 346 -4.39 17.13 4.91
N HIS A 347 -4.59 16.82 3.63
CA HIS A 347 -4.79 15.46 3.16
C HIS A 347 -3.57 14.56 3.39
N HIS A 348 -2.35 15.09 3.22
CA HIS A 348 -1.14 14.32 3.49
C HIS A 348 -0.87 14.15 4.98
N LEU A 349 -0.96 15.22 5.76
CA LEU A 349 -0.72 15.18 7.21
C LEU A 349 -1.65 14.20 7.90
N VAL A 350 -2.96 14.31 7.66
CA VAL A 350 -3.96 13.45 8.29
C VAL A 350 -3.80 12.01 7.79
N GLY A 351 -3.50 11.81 6.50
CA GLY A 351 -3.31 10.48 5.90
C GLY A 351 -2.12 9.71 6.49
N TYR A 352 -0.96 10.35 6.64
CA TYR A 352 0.21 9.68 7.26
C TYR A 352 0.02 9.46 8.76
N THR A 353 -0.61 10.42 9.46
CA THR A 353 -0.94 10.26 10.88
C THR A 353 -1.84 9.05 11.11
N LEU A 354 -2.83 8.83 10.24
CA LEU A 354 -3.71 7.66 10.29
C LEU A 354 -2.95 6.34 10.18
N ILE A 355 -2.00 6.22 9.24
CA ILE A 355 -1.19 5.01 9.05
C ILE A 355 -0.42 4.67 10.33
N ILE A 356 0.25 5.67 10.92
CA ILE A 356 1.06 5.49 12.13
C ILE A 356 0.18 5.06 13.30
N LEU A 357 -0.92 5.78 13.54
CA LEU A 357 -1.86 5.46 14.61
C LEU A 357 -2.48 4.07 14.42
N ALA A 358 -2.84 3.69 13.20
CA ALA A 358 -3.40 2.38 12.89
C ALA A 358 -2.43 1.25 13.26
N ILE A 359 -1.15 1.34 12.85
CA ILE A 359 -0.12 0.34 13.17
C ILE A 359 0.04 0.22 14.69
N VAL A 360 0.20 1.35 15.40
CA VAL A 360 0.33 1.36 16.86
C VAL A 360 -0.89 0.75 17.53
N ASN A 361 -2.09 1.06 17.05
CA ASN A 361 -3.32 0.57 17.64
C ASN A 361 -3.53 -0.93 17.43
N ILE A 362 -3.17 -1.43 16.24
CA ILE A 362 -3.22 -2.86 15.90
C ILE A 362 -2.22 -3.64 16.78
N LEU A 363 -1.00 -3.14 16.97
CA LEU A 363 -0.02 -3.78 17.86
C LEU A 363 -0.48 -3.79 19.32
N LYS A 364 -1.13 -2.72 19.79
CA LYS A 364 -1.83 -2.71 21.09
C LYS A 364 -2.95 -3.74 21.14
N GLY A 365 -3.72 -3.89 20.07
CA GLY A 365 -4.75 -4.92 19.92
C GLY A 365 -4.19 -6.34 20.06
N PHE A 366 -3.04 -6.63 19.42
CA PHE A 366 -2.34 -7.91 19.58
C PHE A 366 -1.91 -8.17 21.03
N ALA A 367 -1.41 -7.14 21.73
CA ALA A 367 -1.04 -7.26 23.14
C ALA A 367 -2.23 -7.56 24.05
N ILE A 368 -3.43 -7.07 23.71
CA ILE A 368 -4.67 -7.33 24.45
C ILE A 368 -5.22 -8.72 24.13
N LEU A 369 -5.32 -9.07 22.85
CA LEU A 369 -5.92 -10.32 22.38
C LEU A 369 -5.04 -11.54 22.67
N GLN A 370 -3.71 -11.39 22.66
CA GLN A 370 -2.73 -12.48 22.76
C GLN A 370 -3.07 -13.67 21.85
N PRO A 371 -3.23 -13.45 20.52
CA PRO A 371 -3.46 -14.56 19.60
C PRO A 371 -2.21 -15.47 19.52
N PRO A 372 -2.32 -16.64 18.87
CA PRO A 372 -1.17 -17.51 18.65
C PRO A 372 0.02 -16.74 18.07
N TYR A 373 1.23 -17.07 18.54
CA TYR A 373 2.46 -16.30 18.31
C TYR A 373 2.69 -15.91 16.85
N ALA A 374 2.32 -16.79 15.91
CA ALA A 374 2.47 -16.56 14.47
C ALA A 374 1.77 -15.28 13.96
N TRP A 375 0.60 -14.91 14.49
CA TRP A 375 -0.21 -13.82 13.93
C TRP A 375 0.47 -12.45 13.98
N LYS A 376 1.14 -12.14 15.10
CA LYS A 376 1.87 -10.88 15.24
C LYS A 376 3.01 -10.80 14.22
N TRP A 377 3.74 -11.89 14.04
CA TRP A 377 4.86 -11.95 13.11
C TRP A 377 4.44 -11.95 11.65
N ILE A 378 3.32 -12.60 11.31
CA ILE A 378 2.72 -12.51 9.98
C ILE A 378 2.40 -11.05 9.64
N TYR A 379 1.77 -10.30 10.57
CA TYR A 379 1.47 -8.89 10.34
C TYR A 379 2.74 -8.03 10.20
N VAL A 380 3.75 -8.26 11.04
CA VAL A 380 5.05 -7.57 10.94
C VAL A 380 5.72 -7.87 9.59
N ALA A 381 5.68 -9.12 9.12
CA ALA A 381 6.21 -9.49 7.80
C ALA A 381 5.46 -8.78 6.66
N VAL A 382 4.12 -8.66 6.73
CA VAL A 382 3.33 -7.91 5.76
C VAL A 382 3.73 -6.43 5.73
N LEU A 383 3.90 -5.80 6.90
CA LEU A 383 4.36 -4.40 6.98
C LEU A 383 5.77 -4.23 6.40
N ALA A 384 6.68 -5.16 6.71
CA ALA A 384 8.04 -5.16 6.15
C ALA A 384 8.02 -5.29 4.63
N THR A 385 7.21 -6.19 4.08
CA THR A 385 7.04 -6.34 2.63
C THR A 385 6.50 -5.06 1.99
N LEU A 386 5.48 -4.43 2.57
CA LEU A 386 4.95 -3.15 2.05
C LEU A 386 6.01 -2.05 2.08
N ALA A 387 6.81 -1.98 3.14
CA ALA A 387 7.92 -1.03 3.26
C ALA A 387 9.04 -1.30 2.23
N CYS A 388 9.42 -2.56 2.03
CA CYS A 388 10.40 -2.97 1.03
C CYS A 388 9.93 -2.66 -0.40
N VAL A 389 8.66 -2.92 -0.72
CA VAL A 389 8.06 -2.56 -2.02
C VAL A 389 8.08 -1.04 -2.21
N ALA A 390 7.66 -0.27 -1.20
CA ALA A 390 7.71 1.19 -1.28
C ALA A 390 9.15 1.71 -1.45
N LEU A 391 10.12 1.16 -0.71
CA LEU A 391 11.54 1.51 -0.83
C LEU A 391 12.09 1.16 -2.21
N GLY A 392 11.81 -0.04 -2.73
CA GLY A 392 12.23 -0.47 -4.06
C GLY A 392 11.65 0.43 -5.15
N LEU A 393 10.38 0.81 -5.05
CA LEU A 393 9.74 1.76 -5.96
C LEU A 393 10.31 3.18 -5.82
N GLU A 394 10.69 3.61 -4.62
CA GLU A 394 11.37 4.91 -4.42
C GLU A 394 12.77 4.91 -5.04
N ILE A 395 13.55 3.85 -4.84
CA ILE A 395 14.87 3.68 -5.46
C ILE A 395 14.74 3.67 -6.99
N ALA A 396 13.74 2.98 -7.53
CA ALA A 396 13.43 2.98 -8.96
C ALA A 396 13.07 4.39 -9.45
N SER A 397 12.25 5.14 -8.69
CA SER A 397 11.95 6.53 -9.04
C SER A 397 13.19 7.43 -9.03
N TRP A 398 14.08 7.31 -8.05
CA TRP A 398 15.33 8.06 -8.01
C TRP A 398 16.31 7.63 -9.10
N ALA A 399 16.29 6.36 -9.51
CA ALA A 399 17.07 5.90 -10.65
C ALA A 399 16.54 6.51 -11.97
N ALA A 400 15.22 6.59 -12.13
CA ALA A 400 14.57 7.26 -13.26
C ALA A 400 14.82 8.79 -13.25
N ASP A 401 14.77 9.43 -12.08
CA ASP A 401 15.07 10.87 -11.96
C ASP A 401 16.55 11.16 -12.25
N ARG A 402 17.47 10.30 -11.78
CA ARG A 402 18.91 10.42 -12.04
C ARG A 402 19.31 10.12 -13.49
N SER A 403 18.49 9.37 -14.23
CA SER A 403 18.71 9.17 -15.67
C SER A 403 18.26 10.37 -16.52
N GLY A 404 17.70 11.40 -15.89
CA GLY A 404 17.51 12.75 -16.43
C GLY A 404 16.52 12.86 -17.59
N ARG A 405 15.70 11.84 -17.85
CA ARG A 405 14.88 11.79 -19.07
C ARG A 405 13.44 11.38 -18.82
N THR A 406 12.54 12.33 -19.08
CA THR A 406 11.13 12.06 -19.38
C THR A 406 11.01 11.71 -20.85
N ALA A 407 10.16 10.73 -21.21
CA ALA A 407 9.88 10.38 -22.61
C ALA A 407 9.36 11.58 -23.44
N ASP A 408 8.77 12.59 -22.79
CA ASP A 408 8.29 13.84 -23.40
C ASP A 408 9.40 14.75 -23.95
N GLY A 409 10.68 14.50 -23.63
CA GLY A 409 11.81 15.29 -24.13
C GLY A 409 12.35 14.87 -25.49
N VAL A 410 11.83 13.76 -26.06
CA VAL A 410 12.38 13.16 -27.29
C VAL A 410 11.29 13.01 -28.35
N ARG A 411 11.44 13.76 -29.45
CA ARG A 411 10.62 13.65 -30.64
C ARG A 411 11.09 12.46 -31.48
N VAL A 412 10.16 11.58 -31.83
CA VAL A 412 10.42 10.55 -32.84
C VAL A 412 10.07 11.11 -34.22
N VAL A 413 11.04 11.13 -35.12
CA VAL A 413 10.88 11.50 -36.53
C VAL A 413 10.81 10.21 -37.35
N ALA A 414 9.61 9.84 -37.82
CA ALA A 414 9.44 8.62 -38.61
C ALA A 414 9.97 8.82 -40.03
N VAL A 415 11.03 8.09 -40.40
CA VAL A 415 11.73 8.25 -41.68
C VAL A 415 11.04 7.45 -42.77
N GLY A 416 10.32 8.15 -43.65
CA GLY A 416 9.47 7.60 -44.70
C GLY A 416 10.15 7.31 -46.04
N LYS A 417 11.47 7.54 -46.15
CA LYS A 417 12.22 7.37 -47.40
C LYS A 417 12.02 5.99 -48.01
N THR A 418 11.82 5.95 -49.32
CA THR A 418 11.54 4.74 -50.11
C THR A 418 10.29 3.96 -49.68
N LYS A 419 9.39 4.55 -48.89
CA LYS A 419 8.12 3.92 -48.47
C LYS A 419 6.93 4.60 -49.17
N PRO A 420 5.90 3.84 -49.59
CA PRO A 420 4.71 4.40 -50.24
C PRO A 420 3.91 5.30 -49.28
N THR A 421 3.16 6.25 -49.84
CA THR A 421 2.30 7.17 -49.08
C THR A 421 1.25 6.45 -48.24
N THR A 422 0.83 5.24 -48.65
CA THR A 422 -0.10 4.39 -47.90
C THR A 422 0.44 4.01 -46.51
N LEU A 423 1.71 3.62 -46.40
CA LEU A 423 2.32 3.29 -45.10
C LEU A 423 2.49 4.51 -44.21
N ILE A 424 2.87 5.65 -44.81
CA ILE A 424 2.98 6.93 -44.10
C ILE A 424 1.59 7.33 -43.57
N ARG A 425 0.55 7.15 -44.38
CA ARG A 425 -0.84 7.41 -43.99
C ARG A 425 -1.30 6.51 -42.85
N SER A 426 -0.98 5.22 -42.87
CA SER A 426 -1.31 4.30 -41.77
C SER A 426 -0.68 4.74 -40.44
N LEU A 427 0.59 5.18 -40.46
CA LEU A 427 1.24 5.67 -39.25
C LEU A 427 0.66 7.02 -38.78
N TYR A 428 0.27 7.88 -39.73
CA TYR A 428 -0.42 9.13 -39.44
C TYR A 428 -1.78 8.89 -38.76
N ASP A 429 -2.57 7.94 -39.28
CA ASP A 429 -3.89 7.59 -38.74
C ASP A 429 -3.77 6.94 -37.34
N ALA A 430 -2.62 6.33 -37.03
CA ALA A 430 -2.26 5.87 -35.68
C ALA A 430 -1.90 7.02 -34.70
N GLY A 431 -1.92 8.27 -35.16
CA GLY A 431 -1.70 9.46 -34.34
C GLY A 431 -0.31 10.11 -34.47
N HIS A 432 0.57 9.57 -35.32
CA HIS A 432 1.90 10.17 -35.54
C HIS A 432 1.82 11.42 -36.43
N ARG A 433 2.70 12.39 -36.22
CA ARG A 433 2.67 13.69 -36.93
C ARG A 433 4.01 14.17 -37.48
N CYS A 434 5.15 13.66 -36.99
CA CYS A 434 6.47 14.16 -37.37
C CYS A 434 7.18 13.17 -38.30
N PHE A 435 7.31 13.50 -39.58
CA PHE A 435 7.87 12.60 -40.59
C PHE A 435 9.13 13.16 -41.20
N GLY A 436 10.11 12.30 -41.46
CA GLY A 436 11.40 12.65 -42.04
C GLY A 436 11.57 12.12 -43.46
N GLU A 437 12.07 12.94 -44.38
CA GLU A 437 12.41 12.53 -45.75
C GLU A 437 13.85 12.92 -46.14
N ASN A 438 14.48 12.06 -46.92
CA ASN A 438 15.87 12.23 -47.36
C ASN A 438 15.98 12.88 -48.74
N TYR A 439 15.03 12.64 -49.63
CA TYR A 439 15.10 13.06 -51.03
C TYR A 439 14.08 14.16 -51.30
N ALA A 440 14.55 15.32 -51.78
CA ALA A 440 13.69 16.49 -51.96
C ALA A 440 12.54 16.19 -52.94
N GLN A 441 12.82 15.46 -54.03
CA GLN A 441 11.79 15.10 -55.01
C GLN A 441 10.72 14.19 -54.41
N GLU A 442 11.13 13.16 -53.65
CA GLU A 442 10.20 12.23 -52.99
C GLU A 442 9.28 12.97 -52.01
N LEU A 443 9.82 13.93 -51.25
CA LEU A 443 9.01 14.76 -50.34
C LEU A 443 8.05 15.67 -51.10
N VAL A 444 8.48 16.30 -52.20
CA VAL A 444 7.64 17.13 -53.07
C VAL A 444 6.48 16.32 -53.66
N ASP A 445 6.72 15.07 -54.04
CA ASP A 445 5.70 14.21 -54.62
C ASP A 445 4.72 13.67 -53.55
N LYS A 446 5.21 13.36 -52.34
CA LYS A 446 4.41 12.79 -51.24
C LYS A 446 3.58 13.80 -50.47
N ALA A 447 4.14 14.98 -50.17
CA ALA A 447 3.52 15.94 -49.26
C ALA A 447 2.09 16.36 -49.68
N PRO A 448 1.78 16.60 -50.97
CA PRO A 448 0.43 16.94 -51.41
C PRO A 448 -0.59 15.80 -51.26
N GLN A 449 -0.14 14.54 -51.19
CA GLN A 449 -1.00 13.36 -51.08
C GLN A 449 -1.38 13.02 -49.64
N LEU A 450 -0.80 13.71 -48.65
CA LEU A 450 -0.92 13.41 -47.24
C LEU A 450 -1.52 14.60 -46.46
N PRO A 451 -2.05 14.38 -45.25
CA PRO A 451 -2.63 15.44 -44.43
C PRO A 451 -1.71 16.64 -44.20
N SER A 452 -2.29 17.83 -44.20
CA SER A 452 -1.58 19.10 -44.11
C SER A 452 -1.04 19.42 -42.71
N ASP A 453 -1.49 18.73 -41.67
CA ASP A 453 -1.00 18.85 -40.29
C ASP A 453 0.22 17.97 -39.99
N ILE A 454 0.74 17.23 -40.98
CA ILE A 454 2.05 16.58 -40.88
C ILE A 454 3.13 17.65 -40.75
N GLY A 455 4.00 17.51 -39.75
CA GLY A 455 5.25 18.27 -39.66
C GLY A 455 6.36 17.54 -40.40
N TRP A 456 6.70 18.01 -41.60
CA TRP A 456 7.78 17.42 -42.39
C TRP A 456 9.14 17.94 -41.93
N HIS A 457 10.07 17.01 -41.74
CA HIS A 457 11.48 17.25 -41.48
C HIS A 457 12.29 16.80 -42.70
N PHE A 458 13.08 17.70 -43.29
CA PHE A 458 14.04 17.32 -44.32
C PHE A 458 15.37 16.95 -43.68
N ILE A 459 15.79 15.70 -43.81
CA ILE A 459 16.94 15.12 -43.07
C ILE A 459 18.06 14.61 -44.00
N GLY A 460 17.92 14.77 -45.32
CA GLY A 460 18.95 14.43 -46.31
C GLY A 460 19.80 15.64 -46.73
N HIS A 461 20.86 15.42 -47.50
CA HIS A 461 21.69 16.52 -48.00
C HIS A 461 20.89 17.39 -49.01
N LEU A 462 20.82 18.71 -48.73
CA LEU A 462 20.04 19.65 -49.53
C LEU A 462 20.89 20.38 -50.56
N GLN A 463 20.65 20.11 -51.83
CA GLN A 463 21.31 20.85 -52.91
C GLN A 463 20.70 22.25 -53.08
N SER A 464 21.55 23.26 -53.29
CA SER A 464 21.13 24.67 -53.39
C SER A 464 20.07 24.96 -54.46
N ASN A 465 20.06 24.20 -55.57
CA ASN A 465 19.09 24.34 -56.66
C ASN A 465 17.71 23.73 -56.33
N LYS A 466 17.61 22.83 -55.35
CA LYS A 466 16.35 22.18 -54.92
C LYS A 466 15.65 22.93 -53.79
N VAL A 467 16.30 23.93 -53.20
CA VAL A 467 15.76 24.71 -52.08
C VAL A 467 14.42 25.36 -52.43
N LYS A 468 14.38 26.16 -53.52
CA LYS A 468 13.17 26.92 -53.87
C LYS A 468 12.01 26.00 -54.25
N SER A 469 12.27 24.92 -54.98
CA SER A 469 11.24 23.94 -55.36
C SER A 469 10.66 23.22 -54.14
N LEU A 470 11.52 22.80 -53.21
CA LEU A 470 11.08 22.12 -51.98
C LEU A 470 10.20 23.04 -51.13
N LEU A 471 10.67 24.27 -50.89
CA LEU A 471 9.92 25.25 -50.09
C LEU A 471 8.63 25.72 -50.77
N ALA A 472 8.55 25.73 -52.10
CA ALA A 472 7.30 26.10 -52.78
C ALA A 472 6.25 24.98 -52.70
N ALA A 473 6.67 23.72 -52.87
CA ALA A 473 5.75 22.59 -52.96
C ALA A 473 5.30 22.01 -51.61
N VAL A 474 6.05 22.23 -50.52
CA VAL A 474 5.78 21.63 -49.21
C VAL A 474 5.42 22.73 -48.18
N PRO A 475 4.16 23.20 -48.13
CA PRO A 475 3.74 24.28 -47.23
C PRO A 475 3.97 23.96 -45.75
N ASN A 476 3.79 22.70 -45.36
CA ASN A 476 3.94 22.19 -43.99
C ASN A 476 5.34 21.61 -43.67
N LEU A 477 6.39 22.10 -44.35
CA LEU A 477 7.77 21.83 -43.95
C LEU A 477 8.07 22.55 -42.62
N ASP A 478 8.20 21.78 -41.53
CA ASP A 478 8.44 22.30 -40.18
C ASP A 478 9.93 22.57 -39.94
N MET A 479 10.81 21.70 -40.45
CA MET A 479 12.23 21.74 -40.13
C MET A 479 13.13 21.23 -41.27
N ILE A 480 14.31 21.84 -41.44
CA ILE A 480 15.43 21.28 -42.22
C ILE A 480 16.57 20.99 -41.26
N GLU A 481 16.95 19.72 -41.14
CA GLU A 481 17.95 19.29 -40.17
C GLU A 481 19.39 19.23 -40.72
N SER A 482 19.55 19.45 -42.02
CA SER A 482 20.78 19.16 -42.78
C SER A 482 21.56 20.39 -43.26
N VAL A 483 21.50 21.51 -42.52
CA VAL A 483 22.26 22.72 -42.88
C VAL A 483 23.74 22.52 -42.58
N ASP A 484 24.57 22.38 -43.61
CA ASP A 484 26.00 22.04 -43.52
C ASP A 484 26.94 23.15 -44.01
N SER A 485 26.42 24.31 -44.42
CA SER A 485 27.24 25.41 -44.92
C SER A 485 26.53 26.77 -44.84
N GLU A 486 27.31 27.85 -44.80
CA GLU A 486 26.75 29.21 -44.88
C GLU A 486 26.02 29.45 -46.21
N LYS A 487 26.53 28.86 -47.29
CA LYS A 487 25.92 28.94 -48.63
C LYS A 487 24.49 28.39 -48.62
N ILE A 488 24.27 27.19 -48.07
CA ILE A 488 22.92 26.60 -48.03
C ILE A 488 22.00 27.38 -47.07
N ALA A 489 22.52 27.83 -45.92
CA ALA A 489 21.77 28.67 -44.98
C ALA A 489 21.30 29.99 -45.62
N SER A 490 22.20 30.71 -46.30
CA SER A 490 21.85 31.97 -46.98
C SER A 490 20.90 31.75 -48.16
N HIS A 491 21.03 30.63 -48.88
CA HIS A 491 20.07 30.25 -49.93
C HIS A 491 18.67 29.98 -49.37
N LEU A 492 18.58 29.23 -48.26
CA LEU A 492 17.33 28.98 -47.54
C LEU A 492 16.68 30.28 -47.07
N ASN A 493 17.44 31.15 -46.42
CA ASN A 493 16.96 32.44 -45.94
C ASN A 493 16.34 33.29 -47.06
N ARG A 494 17.02 33.41 -48.20
CA ARG A 494 16.52 34.14 -49.37
C ARG A 494 15.28 33.48 -49.97
N ALA A 495 15.25 32.16 -50.04
CA ALA A 495 14.12 31.42 -50.61
C ALA A 495 12.85 31.56 -49.75
N VAL A 496 12.97 31.43 -48.42
CA VAL A 496 11.86 31.64 -47.47
C VAL A 496 11.28 33.06 -47.61
N ALA A 497 12.14 34.08 -47.66
CA ALA A 497 11.72 35.46 -47.89
C ALA A 497 11.02 35.64 -49.25
N SER A 498 11.59 35.10 -50.32
CA SER A 498 11.04 35.25 -51.68
C SER A 498 9.67 34.59 -51.86
N LEU A 499 9.36 33.57 -51.05
CA LEU A 499 8.10 32.85 -51.08
C LEU A 499 7.09 33.37 -50.05
N GLY A 500 7.45 34.38 -49.24
CA GLY A 500 6.59 34.91 -48.18
C GLY A 500 6.22 33.89 -47.11
N ARG A 501 7.09 32.91 -46.83
CA ARG A 501 6.85 31.87 -45.83
C ARG A 501 7.20 32.34 -44.42
N ASN A 502 6.54 31.75 -43.42
CA ASN A 502 6.96 31.90 -42.03
C ASN A 502 8.42 31.44 -41.83
N PRO A 503 9.14 32.00 -40.85
CA PRO A 503 10.51 31.60 -40.57
C PRO A 503 10.65 30.09 -40.35
N LEU A 504 11.61 29.48 -41.03
CA LEU A 504 11.78 28.02 -41.06
C LEU A 504 12.76 27.55 -39.99
N LYS A 505 12.42 26.51 -39.22
CA LYS A 505 13.32 25.90 -38.25
C LYS A 505 14.45 25.16 -38.96
N VAL A 506 15.66 25.34 -38.47
CA VAL A 506 16.84 24.65 -39.02
C VAL A 506 17.74 24.10 -37.92
N LEU A 507 18.32 22.93 -38.18
CA LEU A 507 19.44 22.40 -37.41
C LEU A 507 20.71 22.45 -38.24
N VAL A 508 21.84 22.72 -37.58
CA VAL A 508 23.17 22.64 -38.20
C VAL A 508 23.67 21.21 -38.13
N GLN A 509 24.03 20.65 -39.28
CA GLN A 509 24.58 19.31 -39.39
C GLN A 509 26.09 19.32 -39.13
N VAL A 510 26.52 18.59 -38.11
CA VAL A 510 27.93 18.44 -37.71
C VAL A 510 28.42 17.05 -38.10
N ASN A 511 29.58 16.98 -38.75
CA ASN A 511 30.26 15.73 -39.03
C ASN A 511 31.03 15.26 -37.78
N THR A 512 30.40 14.38 -36.99
CA THR A 512 31.03 13.82 -35.78
C THR A 512 31.79 12.52 -36.03
N SER A 513 31.80 11.97 -37.26
CA SER A 513 32.50 10.72 -37.57
C SER A 513 33.97 10.96 -37.94
N GLY A 514 34.34 12.16 -38.38
CA GLY A 514 35.70 12.50 -38.81
C GLY A 514 36.05 11.99 -40.20
N GLU A 515 35.10 11.39 -40.93
CA GLU A 515 35.30 10.96 -42.31
C GLU A 515 35.07 12.13 -43.28
N GLU A 516 36.07 12.47 -44.11
CA GLU A 516 35.96 13.53 -45.13
C GLU A 516 34.84 13.31 -46.14
N SER A 517 34.43 12.04 -46.36
CA SER A 517 33.38 11.68 -47.32
C SER A 517 31.95 12.02 -46.87
N LYS A 518 31.76 12.54 -45.65
CA LYS A 518 30.44 12.76 -45.04
C LYS A 518 30.03 14.23 -45.00
N SER A 519 28.74 14.46 -45.21
CA SER A 519 28.13 15.79 -45.13
C SER A 519 28.09 16.30 -43.69
N GLY A 520 28.21 17.62 -43.53
CA GLY A 520 28.21 18.30 -42.24
C GLY A 520 29.47 19.14 -42.06
N VAL A 521 29.38 20.17 -41.21
CA VAL A 521 30.55 20.96 -40.83
C VAL A 521 31.40 20.21 -39.83
N GLU A 522 32.71 20.45 -39.85
CA GLU A 522 33.59 19.99 -38.79
C GLU A 522 33.16 20.60 -37.43
N PRO A 523 33.33 19.87 -36.31
CA PRO A 523 33.00 20.36 -34.97
C PRO A 523 33.58 21.74 -34.68
N ALA A 524 34.82 22.02 -35.10
CA ALA A 524 35.48 23.31 -34.91
C ALA A 524 34.76 24.48 -35.62
N ARG A 525 34.08 24.22 -36.73
CA ARG A 525 33.34 25.23 -37.52
C ARG A 525 31.86 25.30 -37.19
N CYS A 526 31.36 24.42 -36.31
CA CYS A 526 29.96 24.39 -35.89
C CYS A 526 29.51 25.72 -35.29
N LEU A 527 30.35 26.34 -34.46
CA LEU A 527 30.02 27.61 -33.80
C LEU A 527 29.85 28.77 -34.78
N GLU A 528 30.73 28.87 -35.77
CA GLU A 528 30.69 29.91 -36.81
C GLU A 528 29.40 29.81 -37.62
N LEU A 529 29.06 28.61 -38.09
CA LEU A 529 27.85 28.38 -38.86
C LEU A 529 26.58 28.62 -38.01
N ALA A 530 26.55 28.20 -36.74
CA ALA A 530 25.42 28.48 -35.85
C ALA A 530 25.20 29.99 -35.65
N LYS A 531 26.28 30.77 -35.49
CA LYS A 531 26.21 32.23 -35.42
C LYS A 531 25.68 32.84 -36.73
N HIS A 532 26.15 32.37 -37.88
CA HIS A 532 25.66 32.83 -39.19
C HIS A 532 24.17 32.58 -39.36
N VAL A 533 23.68 31.39 -39.00
CA VAL A 533 22.24 31.09 -39.05
C VAL A 533 21.46 31.98 -38.08
N LYS A 534 21.95 32.17 -36.85
CA LYS A 534 21.25 32.95 -35.81
C LYS A 534 21.17 34.44 -36.10
N PHE A 535 22.26 35.04 -36.61
CA PHE A 535 22.39 36.50 -36.73
C PHE A 535 22.26 37.01 -38.16
N SER A 536 22.62 36.21 -39.17
CA SER A 536 22.65 36.65 -40.57
C SER A 536 21.47 36.11 -41.40
N CYS A 537 20.65 35.22 -40.84
CA CYS A 537 19.50 34.60 -41.53
C CYS A 537 18.17 34.88 -40.80
N PRO A 538 17.57 36.08 -40.94
CA PRO A 538 16.38 36.48 -40.18
C PRO A 538 15.11 35.66 -40.49
N ASN A 539 15.05 34.99 -41.64
CA ASN A 539 13.93 34.12 -42.02
C ASN A 539 14.15 32.65 -41.62
N LEU A 540 15.21 32.35 -40.87
CA LEU A 540 15.47 31.04 -40.31
C LEU A 540 15.43 31.11 -38.78
N ILE A 541 14.97 30.03 -38.16
CA ILE A 541 15.00 29.85 -36.71
C ILE A 541 16.06 28.79 -36.42
N PHE A 542 17.18 29.21 -35.82
CA PHE A 542 18.18 28.26 -35.31
C PHE A 542 17.56 27.47 -34.16
N SER A 543 17.35 26.16 -34.39
CA SER A 543 16.67 25.26 -33.44
C SER A 543 17.61 24.25 -32.78
N GLY A 544 18.85 24.11 -33.26
CA GLY A 544 19.85 23.25 -32.63
C GLY A 544 20.79 22.56 -33.62
N LEU A 545 21.27 21.38 -33.26
CA LEU A 545 22.30 20.65 -34.00
C LEU A 545 21.83 19.24 -34.38
N MET A 546 22.43 18.71 -35.44
CA MET A 546 22.16 17.36 -35.96
C MET A 546 23.48 16.64 -36.27
N THR A 547 23.55 15.33 -36.02
CA THR A 547 24.59 14.46 -36.59
C THR A 547 23.98 13.18 -37.13
N ILE A 548 24.59 12.63 -38.17
CA ILE A 548 24.30 11.28 -38.66
C ILE A 548 25.01 10.22 -37.80
N GLY A 549 26.16 10.52 -37.20
CA GLY A 549 26.98 9.52 -36.48
C GLY A 549 27.82 8.65 -37.43
N MET A 550 28.07 7.40 -37.05
CA MET A 550 28.85 6.44 -37.85
C MET A 550 28.00 5.78 -38.95
N PRO A 551 28.58 5.47 -40.13
CA PRO A 551 27.83 5.05 -41.32
C PRO A 551 27.19 3.65 -41.22
N ASP A 552 27.72 2.79 -40.37
CA ASP A 552 27.26 1.42 -40.11
C ASP A 552 26.37 1.31 -38.85
N TYR A 553 25.90 2.45 -38.33
CA TYR A 553 25.10 2.55 -37.10
C TYR A 553 25.86 2.10 -35.84
N THR A 554 27.20 2.02 -35.89
CA THR A 554 28.05 1.75 -34.73
C THR A 554 28.51 3.02 -34.02
N SER A 555 27.69 4.08 -34.07
CA SER A 555 28.01 5.36 -33.44
C SER A 555 28.46 5.13 -32.00
N THR A 556 29.68 5.51 -31.69
CA THR A 556 30.22 5.35 -30.35
C THR A 556 29.72 6.50 -29.46
N PRO A 557 29.75 6.35 -28.13
CA PRO A 557 29.42 7.43 -27.21
C PRO A 557 30.20 8.72 -27.49
N GLU A 558 31.40 8.61 -28.05
CA GLU A 558 32.26 9.74 -28.43
C GLU A 558 31.64 10.59 -29.55
N ASN A 559 30.97 9.97 -30.54
CA ASN A 559 30.31 10.73 -31.61
C ASN A 559 29.16 11.59 -31.06
N PHE A 560 28.32 11.02 -30.18
CA PHE A 560 27.23 11.77 -29.55
C PHE A 560 27.76 12.83 -28.58
N ARG A 561 28.84 12.53 -27.86
CA ARG A 561 29.51 13.49 -26.97
C ARG A 561 30.12 14.65 -27.76
N ALA A 562 30.64 14.42 -28.96
CA ALA A 562 31.13 15.49 -29.82
C ALA A 562 30.01 16.48 -30.19
N LEU A 563 28.82 15.99 -30.56
CA LEU A 563 27.67 16.85 -30.84
C LEU A 563 27.19 17.60 -29.59
N TRP A 564 27.16 16.92 -28.44
CA TRP A 564 26.81 17.54 -27.16
C TRP A 564 27.75 18.69 -26.82
N ASN A 565 29.06 18.49 -26.95
CA ASN A 565 30.07 19.52 -26.72
C ASN A 565 29.88 20.70 -27.66
N CYS A 566 29.63 20.46 -28.96
CA CYS A 566 29.33 21.52 -29.92
C CYS A 566 28.10 22.35 -29.47
N ARG A 567 27.06 21.70 -28.94
CA ARG A 567 25.89 22.43 -28.41
C ARG A 567 26.28 23.25 -27.19
N ALA A 568 27.06 22.70 -26.26
CA ALA A 568 27.51 23.43 -25.08
C ALA A 568 28.30 24.69 -25.47
N ASP A 569 29.22 24.57 -26.44
CA ASP A 569 30.01 25.68 -26.95
C ASP A 569 29.12 26.75 -27.61
N VAL A 570 28.15 26.33 -28.44
CA VAL A 570 27.17 27.23 -29.06
C VAL A 570 26.30 27.92 -28.02
N CYS A 571 25.78 27.20 -27.02
CA CYS A 571 24.94 27.77 -25.97
C CYS A 571 25.71 28.76 -25.10
N SER A 572 26.95 28.42 -24.75
CA SER A 572 27.86 29.29 -24.00
C SER A 572 28.13 30.59 -24.77
N ALA A 573 28.50 30.48 -26.04
CA ALA A 573 28.77 31.64 -26.89
C ALA A 573 27.55 32.52 -27.19
N LEU A 574 26.33 31.93 -27.17
CA LEU A 574 25.07 32.65 -27.36
C LEU A 574 24.40 33.08 -26.05
N VAL A 575 25.00 32.74 -24.90
CA VAL A 575 24.52 33.05 -23.54
C VAL A 575 23.07 32.57 -23.34
N VAL A 576 22.82 31.31 -23.68
CA VAL A 576 21.51 30.65 -23.53
C VAL A 576 21.62 29.33 -22.79
N PRO A 577 20.55 28.87 -22.10
CA PRO A 577 20.55 27.55 -21.48
C PRO A 577 20.68 26.43 -22.51
N GLU A 578 21.46 25.38 -22.21
CA GLU A 578 21.65 24.25 -23.14
C GLU A 578 20.36 23.57 -23.62
N LYS A 579 19.33 23.58 -22.78
CA LYS A 579 18.02 22.99 -23.09
C LYS A 579 17.24 23.76 -24.16
N GLN A 580 17.69 24.96 -24.53
CA GLN A 580 17.03 25.77 -25.56
C GLN A 580 17.21 25.20 -26.97
N TYR A 581 18.30 24.46 -27.22
CA TYR A 581 18.62 23.92 -28.54
C TYR A 581 18.51 22.40 -28.58
N GLU A 582 17.82 21.93 -29.62
CA GLU A 582 17.55 20.53 -29.90
C GLU A 582 18.83 19.80 -30.37
N LEU A 583 18.92 18.50 -30.05
CA LEU A 583 19.93 17.58 -30.56
C LEU A 583 19.24 16.49 -31.38
N SER A 584 19.44 16.50 -32.70
CA SER A 584 18.96 15.44 -33.57
C SER A 584 20.05 14.41 -33.81
N MET A 585 19.99 13.31 -33.09
CA MET A 585 20.96 12.21 -33.18
C MET A 585 20.32 10.88 -32.77
N GLY A 586 20.79 9.79 -33.37
CA GLY A 586 20.22 8.45 -33.18
C GLY A 586 19.23 8.05 -34.27
N MET A 587 19.43 6.84 -34.78
CA MET A 587 18.68 6.16 -35.83
C MET A 587 18.25 4.78 -35.34
N SER A 588 17.60 3.97 -36.19
CA SER A 588 17.05 2.66 -35.81
C SER A 588 18.01 1.72 -35.03
N GLY A 589 19.33 1.81 -35.26
CA GLY A 589 20.33 0.93 -34.61
C GLY A 589 20.96 1.50 -33.33
N ASP A 590 20.88 2.81 -33.10
CA ASP A 590 21.63 3.50 -32.04
C ASP A 590 20.78 4.56 -31.30
N PHE A 591 19.47 4.64 -31.55
CA PHE A 591 18.58 5.63 -30.94
C PHE A 591 18.54 5.53 -29.42
N GLU A 592 18.57 4.34 -28.82
CA GLU A 592 18.56 4.17 -27.37
C GLU A 592 19.77 4.87 -26.74
N LYS A 593 20.97 4.61 -27.31
CA LYS A 593 22.22 5.23 -26.87
C LYS A 593 22.23 6.73 -27.11
N ALA A 594 21.69 7.19 -28.24
CA ALA A 594 21.57 8.61 -28.52
C ALA A 594 20.65 9.33 -27.52
N ILE A 595 19.54 8.69 -27.11
CA ILE A 595 18.67 9.22 -26.05
C ILE A 595 19.46 9.26 -24.73
N GLU A 596 20.29 8.26 -24.41
CA GLU A 596 21.16 8.29 -23.21
C GLU A 596 22.13 9.46 -23.19
N MET A 597 22.61 9.83 -24.36
CA MET A 597 23.50 10.97 -24.58
C MET A 597 22.75 12.30 -24.77
N GLY A 598 21.43 12.30 -24.54
CA GLY A 598 20.59 13.49 -24.48
C GLY A 598 20.07 14.02 -25.82
N SER A 599 19.86 13.11 -26.79
CA SER A 599 19.11 13.40 -28.01
C SER A 599 17.69 13.89 -27.70
N THR A 600 17.24 14.90 -28.44
CA THR A 600 15.85 15.42 -28.41
C THR A 600 15.06 15.04 -29.66
N ASN A 601 15.73 14.60 -30.74
CA ASN A 601 15.09 14.08 -31.94
C ASN A 601 15.79 12.77 -32.37
N VAL A 602 15.03 11.67 -32.45
CA VAL A 602 15.52 10.38 -32.97
C VAL A 602 14.84 10.05 -34.29
N ARG A 603 15.61 9.60 -35.27
CA ARG A 603 15.16 9.42 -36.66
C ARG A 603 15.01 7.93 -36.99
N ILE A 604 13.80 7.39 -36.84
CA ILE A 604 13.57 5.94 -36.88
C ILE A 604 12.87 5.56 -38.19
N GLY A 605 13.45 4.63 -38.94
CA GLY A 605 12.92 4.18 -40.24
C GLY A 605 12.57 2.70 -40.25
N SER A 606 13.59 1.84 -40.38
CA SER A 606 13.44 0.37 -40.49
C SER A 606 12.66 -0.27 -39.35
N THR A 607 12.79 0.24 -38.12
CA THR A 607 12.03 -0.27 -36.95
C THR A 607 10.54 0.04 -37.06
N ILE A 608 10.15 1.11 -37.75
CA ILE A 608 8.74 1.54 -37.92
C ILE A 608 8.13 0.92 -39.18
N PHE A 609 8.83 0.99 -40.31
CA PHE A 609 8.29 0.63 -41.63
C PHE A 609 8.81 -0.70 -42.18
N GLY A 610 9.61 -1.44 -41.41
CA GLY A 610 10.25 -2.68 -41.84
C GLY A 610 11.43 -2.47 -42.82
N PRO A 611 12.08 -3.57 -43.24
CA PRO A 611 13.24 -3.53 -44.15
C PRO A 611 12.89 -2.91 -45.50
N ARG A 612 13.92 -2.53 -46.28
CA ARG A 612 13.74 -1.94 -47.61
C ARG A 612 13.29 -3.02 -48.58
N GLU A 613 12.27 -2.72 -49.37
CA GLU A 613 11.99 -3.48 -50.59
C GLU A 613 12.91 -2.94 -51.69
N TYR A 614 13.94 -3.71 -52.04
CA TYR A 614 14.68 -3.44 -53.26
C TYR A 614 13.88 -4.00 -54.43
N PRO A 615 13.59 -3.22 -55.49
CA PRO A 615 13.06 -3.80 -56.71
C PRO A 615 14.01 -4.90 -57.16
N LYS A 616 13.49 -6.12 -57.36
CA LYS A 616 14.26 -7.24 -57.88
C LYS A 616 14.93 -6.76 -59.17
N LYS A 617 16.26 -6.74 -59.22
CA LYS A 617 16.99 -6.59 -60.47
C LYS A 617 16.46 -7.70 -61.38
N ASN A 618 15.90 -7.33 -62.54
CA ASN A 618 15.47 -8.27 -63.57
C ASN A 618 16.62 -9.26 -63.80
N GLN A 619 16.42 -10.52 -63.41
CA GLN A 619 17.24 -11.61 -63.92
C GLN A 619 16.99 -11.68 -65.43
N PRO A 620 18.03 -11.85 -66.27
CA PRO A 620 17.81 -12.13 -67.67
C PRO A 620 16.96 -13.39 -67.79
N ILE A 621 15.99 -13.36 -68.69
CA ILE A 621 15.24 -14.53 -69.09
C ILE A 621 16.22 -15.37 -69.92
N ASP A 622 16.68 -16.48 -69.36
CA ASP A 622 17.23 -17.62 -70.10
C ASP A 622 16.16 -18.70 -70.25
#